data_AF-A0A0N0V867-F1
#
_entry.id   AF-A0A0N0V867-F1
#
_cell.length_a   1.000
_cell.length_b   1.000
_cell.length_c   1.000
_cell.angle_alpha   90.00
_cell.angle_beta   90.00
_cell.angle_gamma   90.00
#
_symmetry.space_group_name_H-M   'P 1'
#
loop_
_entity.id
_entity.type
_entity.pdbx_description
1 polymer ?
#
loop_
_entity_poly.entity_id
_entity_poly.type
_entity_poly.pdbx_seq_one_letter_code
_entity_poly.pdbx_strand_id
1 'polypeptide(L)'
;MDTLHRVSEYLFGPAVPPREPCGRKVQIMSDLHLELNRQYATFDFPVKAPFLILGGDIGRMIDYEMFLPFLARQTARFEKVFLVLGNHEFYEMSYEDGIAKARELEKEDILEGKLVVLDRNRWDDPDSKLTIVGATLWSKIHPSAAETITLRVSDYKKILGWSVAKHNECHARDLAYLSETVTGLGNLPAESQRTVLVVTHHAPCVAGSSKPEHSNAPFKTAFSTDVIQAREFARGVTVWMFGHTHFTTEFRKGPVRVVANQRGLSRIASINLHTHGHGALSTTMPPRISPFSTPLCCRTTANAPVSSLTAYLAGLSLQTRNASILGSLANTPGAMHQKKRVGRGPSSGHGKTSGRGHKGQKQHGKVKPWFQGGQTPLIVKHGRKGFSNYRAPQMSEVNIDQIQAWIDQGRLDPTKQITPKELIECGIIGTLKDGVKILSRGADTLKQPIDVMVSRVSASAIAAIEGAGGKVLTRYYTKLAIKRLLTGESVNTDKPLPQGAEHVDTVLAAARDAPFRYRLPDPTGREDIEYYRDPAHRGYLSHQLAPGESPSLYFRVPGVHKIKSEVKKEKAATEETLF
;
A
#
# COMPACT_ATOMS: atom_id res chain seq x y z
N MET A 1 -4.44 -48.59 21.86
CA MET A 1 -5.07 -47.30 21.52
C MET A 1 -4.03 -46.18 21.26
N ASP A 2 -2.72 -46.44 21.42
CA ASP A 2 -1.68 -45.39 21.31
C ASP A 2 -1.38 -44.85 19.90
N THR A 3 -1.84 -45.53 18.84
CA THR A 3 -1.55 -45.11 17.45
C THR A 3 -2.35 -43.90 16.96
N LEU A 4 -3.50 -43.60 17.57
CA LEU A 4 -4.31 -42.42 17.20
C LEU A 4 -3.79 -41.12 17.82
N HIS A 5 -3.10 -41.18 18.97
CA HIS A 5 -2.68 -39.98 19.69
C HIS A 5 -1.54 -39.21 18.98
N ARG A 6 -0.67 -39.93 18.25
CA ARG A 6 0.48 -39.36 17.52
C ARG A 6 0.14 -38.66 16.19
N VAL A 7 -1.07 -38.84 15.66
CA VAL A 7 -1.50 -38.17 14.41
C VAL A 7 -2.02 -36.76 14.69
N SER A 8 -2.50 -36.50 15.91
CA SER A 8 -3.03 -35.19 16.33
C SER A 8 -1.94 -34.10 16.40
N GLU A 9 -0.78 -34.41 17.00
CA GLU A 9 0.30 -33.44 17.25
C GLU A 9 0.99 -32.90 15.98
N TYR A 10 0.85 -33.60 14.85
CA TYR A 10 1.41 -33.18 13.56
C TYR A 10 0.48 -32.27 12.73
N LEU A 11 -0.81 -32.20 13.08
CA LEU A 11 -1.80 -31.34 12.43
C LEU A 11 -2.21 -30.16 13.31
N PHE A 12 -2.17 -30.33 14.63
CA PHE A 12 -2.47 -29.30 15.62
C PHE A 12 -1.33 -29.29 16.65
N GLY A 13 -0.59 -28.17 16.71
CA GLY A 13 0.59 -28.03 17.58
C GLY A 13 0.27 -28.21 19.07
N PRO A 14 1.30 -28.39 19.93
CA PRO A 14 1.13 -28.84 21.30
C PRO A 14 0.22 -27.94 22.12
N ALA A 15 -0.66 -28.57 22.90
CA ALA A 15 -1.62 -27.89 23.78
C ALA A 15 -0.89 -26.98 24.79
N VAL A 16 -1.37 -25.75 24.91
CA VAL A 16 -0.79 -24.74 25.81
C VAL A 16 -1.11 -25.12 27.27
N PRO A 17 -0.12 -25.18 28.18
CA PRO A 17 -0.38 -25.47 29.58
C PRO A 17 -1.18 -24.34 30.25
N PRO A 18 -2.05 -24.65 31.23
CA PRO A 18 -2.87 -23.65 31.91
C PRO A 18 -1.97 -22.65 32.64
N ARG A 19 -2.21 -21.35 32.44
CA ARG A 19 -1.49 -20.26 33.09
C ARG A 19 -2.37 -19.56 34.12
N GLU A 20 -1.74 -19.20 35.23
CA GLU A 20 -2.29 -18.41 36.34
C GLU A 20 -2.95 -17.08 35.90
N PRO A 21 -3.87 -16.52 36.71
CA PRO A 21 -4.84 -15.53 36.25
C PRO A 21 -4.21 -14.16 35.90
N CYS A 22 -3.89 -13.99 34.62
CA CYS A 22 -3.46 -12.73 34.02
C CYS A 22 -4.64 -12.06 33.32
N GLY A 23 -4.96 -10.81 33.69
CA GLY A 23 -6.16 -10.12 33.20
C GLY A 23 -6.27 -10.04 31.67
N ARG A 24 -7.50 -10.17 31.16
CA ARG A 24 -7.78 -10.48 29.75
C ARG A 24 -7.16 -9.49 28.77
N LYS A 25 -6.61 -10.06 27.69
CA LYS A 25 -6.00 -9.33 26.57
C LYS A 25 -6.94 -9.35 25.38
N VAL A 26 -6.86 -8.32 24.55
CA VAL A 26 -7.67 -8.22 23.33
C VAL A 26 -6.78 -7.92 22.12
N GLN A 27 -6.93 -8.69 21.06
CA GLN A 27 -6.31 -8.47 19.77
C GLN A 27 -7.22 -7.59 18.93
N ILE A 28 -6.68 -6.52 18.35
CA ILE A 28 -7.45 -5.51 17.63
C ILE A 28 -7.00 -5.40 16.17
N MET A 29 -7.96 -5.36 15.24
CA MET A 29 -7.73 -5.17 13.81
C MET A 29 -8.88 -4.34 13.21
N SER A 30 -8.57 -3.47 12.25
CA SER A 30 -9.57 -2.70 11.51
C SER A 30 -9.20 -2.59 10.02
N ASP A 31 -10.16 -2.14 9.22
CA ASP A 31 -10.07 -1.83 7.78
C ASP A 31 -9.28 -2.89 6.98
N LEU A 32 -9.70 -4.17 7.10
CA LEU A 32 -9.09 -5.28 6.37
C LEU A 32 -9.34 -5.21 4.87
N HIS A 33 -10.53 -4.77 4.45
CA HIS A 33 -10.99 -4.72 3.05
C HIS A 33 -10.77 -6.04 2.28
N LEU A 34 -11.29 -7.14 2.83
CA LEU A 34 -11.12 -8.47 2.25
C LEU A 34 -11.73 -8.55 0.83
N GLU A 35 -12.73 -7.74 0.51
CA GLU A 35 -13.36 -7.65 -0.80
C GLU A 35 -12.41 -7.13 -1.91
N LEU A 36 -11.54 -6.16 -1.60
CA LEU A 36 -10.76 -5.43 -2.63
C LEU A 36 -9.76 -6.33 -3.38
N ASN A 37 -9.31 -7.40 -2.72
CA ASN A 37 -8.34 -8.36 -3.27
C ASN A 37 -8.83 -9.81 -3.12
N ARG A 38 -10.14 -10.04 -2.92
CA ARG A 38 -10.76 -11.37 -2.69
C ARG A 38 -10.08 -12.21 -1.60
N GLN A 39 -9.65 -11.56 -0.52
CA GLN A 39 -8.83 -12.16 0.55
C GLN A 39 -9.65 -12.92 1.61
N TYR A 40 -10.98 -13.03 1.47
CA TYR A 40 -11.85 -13.76 2.41
C TYR A 40 -11.39 -15.19 2.72
N ALA A 41 -10.81 -15.90 1.74
CA ALA A 41 -10.27 -17.25 1.94
C ALA A 41 -8.80 -17.26 2.41
N THR A 42 -7.98 -16.30 1.94
CA THR A 42 -6.51 -16.34 2.04
C THR A 42 -5.92 -15.44 3.12
N PHE A 43 -6.68 -14.53 3.72
CA PHE A 43 -6.19 -13.67 4.80
C PHE A 43 -6.07 -14.46 6.10
N ASP A 44 -4.86 -14.51 6.64
CA ASP A 44 -4.54 -15.08 7.94
C ASP A 44 -3.53 -14.22 8.71
N PHE A 45 -3.54 -14.36 10.03
CA PHE A 45 -2.73 -13.63 10.99
C PHE A 45 -2.58 -14.46 12.27
N PRO A 46 -1.47 -14.34 13.01
CA PRO A 46 -1.27 -15.10 14.26
C PRO A 46 -2.20 -14.61 15.38
N VAL A 47 -2.70 -15.58 16.16
CA VAL A 47 -3.44 -15.35 17.42
C VAL A 47 -2.48 -14.83 18.49
N LYS A 48 -2.85 -13.73 19.15
CA LYS A 48 -2.04 -13.05 20.18
C LYS A 48 -2.80 -12.77 21.48
N ALA A 49 -4.10 -13.02 21.51
CA ALA A 49 -4.99 -12.79 22.62
C ALA A 49 -6.23 -13.71 22.52
N PRO A 50 -6.95 -13.99 23.62
CA PRO A 50 -8.16 -14.82 23.59
C PRO A 50 -9.33 -14.15 22.83
N PHE A 51 -9.42 -12.81 22.86
CA PHE A 51 -10.47 -12.06 22.20
C PHE A 51 -9.96 -11.33 20.97
N LEU A 52 -10.75 -11.33 19.88
CA LEU A 52 -10.51 -10.56 18.66
C LEU A 52 -11.57 -9.48 18.48
N ILE A 53 -11.16 -8.23 18.24
CA ILE A 53 -12.05 -7.15 17.79
C ILE A 53 -11.71 -6.78 16.35
N LEU A 54 -12.77 -6.74 15.54
CA LEU A 54 -12.80 -6.32 14.15
C LEU A 54 -13.55 -4.97 14.05
N GLY A 55 -12.80 -3.88 13.93
CA GLY A 55 -13.27 -2.49 14.03
C GLY A 55 -13.85 -1.87 12.73
N GLY A 56 -14.65 -2.64 11.99
CA GLY A 56 -15.27 -2.22 10.73
C GLY A 56 -14.32 -2.18 9.52
N ASP A 57 -14.93 -2.07 8.34
CA ASP A 57 -14.29 -2.18 7.02
C ASP A 57 -13.51 -3.50 6.83
N ILE A 58 -14.11 -4.59 7.31
CA ILE A 58 -13.56 -5.94 7.28
C ILE A 58 -13.90 -6.60 5.94
N GLY A 59 -15.15 -6.49 5.54
CA GLY A 59 -15.71 -7.06 4.32
C GLY A 59 -17.10 -6.47 4.02
N ARG A 60 -17.85 -7.09 3.11
CA ARG A 60 -19.18 -6.62 2.68
C ARG A 60 -20.26 -7.64 3.03
N MET A 61 -21.41 -7.21 3.53
CA MET A 61 -22.55 -8.10 3.81
C MET A 61 -23.23 -8.65 2.53
N ILE A 62 -22.92 -8.07 1.35
CA ILE A 62 -23.31 -8.64 0.06
C ILE A 62 -22.49 -9.90 -0.28
N ASP A 63 -21.23 -9.99 0.19
CA ASP A 63 -20.32 -11.12 0.01
C ASP A 63 -20.55 -12.23 1.06
N TYR A 64 -21.78 -12.40 1.54
CA TYR A 64 -22.14 -13.20 2.74
C TYR A 64 -21.54 -14.61 2.73
N GLU A 65 -21.66 -15.33 1.61
CA GLU A 65 -21.13 -16.69 1.40
C GLU A 65 -19.60 -16.79 1.55
N MET A 66 -18.86 -15.70 1.30
CA MET A 66 -17.41 -15.63 1.50
C MET A 66 -17.04 -15.07 2.88
N PHE A 67 -17.86 -14.17 3.42
CA PHE A 67 -17.57 -13.49 4.69
C PHE A 67 -17.87 -14.37 5.91
N LEU A 68 -18.95 -15.17 5.88
CA LEU A 68 -19.27 -16.11 6.95
C LEU A 68 -18.16 -17.15 7.18
N PRO A 69 -17.61 -17.85 6.15
CA PRO A 69 -16.45 -18.72 6.33
C PRO A 69 -15.19 -18.02 6.84
N PHE A 70 -14.99 -16.72 6.56
CA PHE A 70 -13.89 -15.95 7.16
C PHE A 70 -14.05 -15.80 8.67
N LEU A 71 -15.26 -15.45 9.12
CA LEU A 71 -15.57 -15.28 10.55
C LEU A 71 -15.58 -16.62 11.29
N ALA A 72 -16.10 -17.68 10.69
CA ALA A 72 -16.05 -19.05 11.24
C ALA A 72 -14.61 -19.50 11.53
N ARG A 73 -13.65 -19.19 10.64
CA ARG A 73 -12.23 -19.46 10.90
C ARG A 73 -11.66 -18.63 12.04
N GLN A 74 -12.24 -17.47 12.39
CA GLN A 74 -11.81 -16.72 13.57
C GLN A 74 -12.50 -17.19 14.86
N THR A 75 -13.79 -17.51 14.84
CA THR A 75 -14.50 -18.08 16.02
C THR A 75 -13.97 -19.47 16.40
N ALA A 76 -13.39 -20.21 15.47
CA ALA A 76 -12.63 -21.43 15.76
C ALA A 76 -11.29 -21.19 16.48
N ARG A 77 -10.74 -19.96 16.45
CA ARG A 77 -9.38 -19.61 16.94
C ARG A 77 -9.35 -18.68 18.15
N PHE A 78 -10.46 -18.00 18.42
CA PHE A 78 -10.62 -17.01 19.49
C PHE A 78 -11.81 -17.40 20.38
N GLU A 79 -11.72 -17.11 21.69
CA GLU A 79 -12.79 -17.38 22.65
C GLU A 79 -14.07 -16.57 22.33
N LYS A 80 -13.87 -15.31 21.90
CA LYS A 80 -14.91 -14.42 21.37
C LYS A 80 -14.35 -13.54 20.25
N VAL A 81 -15.19 -13.28 19.25
CA VAL A 81 -14.93 -12.36 18.14
C VAL A 81 -15.97 -11.24 18.20
N PHE A 82 -15.54 -9.99 18.18
CA PHE A 82 -16.41 -8.81 18.19
C PHE A 82 -16.33 -8.10 16.84
N LEU A 83 -17.48 -7.81 16.23
CA LEU A 83 -17.56 -7.12 14.95
C LEU A 83 -18.30 -5.78 15.11
N VAL A 84 -17.60 -4.67 14.89
CA VAL A 84 -18.24 -3.37 14.60
C VAL A 84 -18.41 -3.26 13.09
N LEU A 85 -19.56 -2.75 12.64
CA LEU A 85 -19.84 -2.52 11.23
C LEU A 85 -19.22 -1.20 10.77
N GLY A 86 -18.48 -1.22 9.66
CA GLY A 86 -17.99 -0.04 8.95
C GLY A 86 -18.84 0.31 7.73
N ASN A 87 -18.39 1.25 6.91
CA ASN A 87 -19.13 1.66 5.71
C ASN A 87 -19.04 0.63 4.58
N HIS A 88 -17.93 -0.13 4.49
CA HIS A 88 -17.79 -1.20 3.50
C HIS A 88 -18.76 -2.37 3.74
N GLU A 89 -19.11 -2.67 4.99
CA GLU A 89 -20.11 -3.70 5.32
C GLU A 89 -21.46 -3.46 4.60
N PHE A 90 -21.83 -2.19 4.36
CA PHE A 90 -23.08 -1.77 3.70
C PHE A 90 -22.93 -1.48 2.20
N TYR A 91 -21.75 -1.64 1.59
CA TYR A 91 -21.58 -1.36 0.16
C TYR A 91 -22.39 -2.33 -0.72
N GLU A 92 -23.05 -1.76 -1.73
CA GLU A 92 -23.96 -2.41 -2.69
C GLU A 92 -25.30 -2.88 -2.09
N MET A 93 -25.67 -2.40 -0.89
CA MET A 93 -26.97 -2.66 -0.25
C MET A 93 -27.51 -1.44 0.52
N SER A 94 -28.74 -1.52 1.04
CA SER A 94 -29.27 -0.50 1.96
C SER A 94 -28.66 -0.65 3.37
N TYR A 95 -28.71 0.41 4.17
CA TYR A 95 -28.26 0.35 5.56
C TYR A 95 -29.12 -0.61 6.39
N GLU A 96 -30.45 -0.54 6.23
CA GLU A 96 -31.42 -1.38 6.90
C GLU A 96 -31.21 -2.88 6.60
N ASP A 97 -30.99 -3.26 5.33
CA ASP A 97 -30.71 -4.66 4.95
C ASP A 97 -29.37 -5.14 5.52
N GLY A 98 -28.34 -4.29 5.53
CA GLY A 98 -27.04 -4.62 6.11
C GLY A 98 -27.10 -4.84 7.62
N ILE A 99 -27.92 -4.07 8.35
CA ILE A 99 -28.18 -4.30 9.78
C ILE A 99 -28.96 -5.61 9.99
N ALA A 100 -29.93 -5.93 9.13
CA ALA A 100 -30.66 -7.19 9.20
C ALA A 100 -29.71 -8.39 9.01
N LYS A 101 -28.87 -8.37 7.96
CA LYS A 101 -27.85 -9.38 7.70
C LYS A 101 -26.80 -9.49 8.80
N ALA A 102 -26.37 -8.38 9.40
CA ALA A 102 -25.45 -8.43 10.54
C ALA A 102 -26.04 -9.16 11.75
N ARG A 103 -27.34 -9.02 11.99
CA ARG A 103 -28.09 -9.72 13.06
C ARG A 103 -28.44 -11.18 12.72
N GLU A 104 -28.44 -11.53 11.44
CA GLU A 104 -28.54 -12.90 10.95
C GLU A 104 -27.20 -13.62 11.15
N LEU A 105 -26.10 -12.97 10.77
CA LEU A 105 -24.72 -13.46 10.92
C LEU A 105 -24.37 -13.84 12.36
N GLU A 106 -24.84 -13.09 13.36
CA GLU A 106 -24.63 -13.40 14.79
C GLU A 106 -25.32 -14.70 15.26
N LYS A 107 -26.31 -15.19 14.51
CA LYS A 107 -27.11 -16.39 14.82
C LYS A 107 -26.66 -17.63 14.05
N GLU A 108 -25.68 -17.51 13.17
CA GLU A 108 -25.18 -18.62 12.35
C GLU A 108 -24.54 -19.71 13.22
N ASP A 109 -25.06 -20.93 13.14
CA ASP A 109 -24.63 -22.06 13.98
C ASP A 109 -23.12 -22.35 13.86
N ILE A 110 -22.55 -22.15 12.67
CA ILE A 110 -21.12 -22.33 12.37
C ILE A 110 -20.20 -21.36 13.16
N LEU A 111 -20.77 -20.32 13.77
CA LEU A 111 -20.04 -19.38 14.63
C LEU A 111 -20.08 -19.76 16.11
N GLU A 112 -20.79 -20.83 16.48
CA GLU A 112 -20.89 -21.39 17.84
C GLU A 112 -21.31 -20.35 18.91
N GLY A 113 -22.06 -19.32 18.51
CA GLY A 113 -22.40 -18.18 19.38
C GLY A 113 -21.19 -17.38 19.88
N LYS A 114 -20.02 -17.50 19.24
CA LYS A 114 -18.77 -16.81 19.62
C LYS A 114 -18.59 -15.45 18.94
N LEU A 115 -19.32 -15.17 17.86
CA LEU A 115 -19.42 -13.81 17.31
C LEU A 115 -20.31 -12.96 18.22
N VAL A 116 -19.97 -11.67 18.36
CA VAL A 116 -20.83 -10.63 18.94
C VAL A 116 -20.81 -9.42 18.02
N VAL A 117 -21.98 -8.97 17.56
CA VAL A 117 -22.11 -7.81 16.68
C VAL A 117 -22.38 -6.55 17.51
N LEU A 118 -21.51 -5.57 17.34
CA LEU A 118 -21.48 -4.32 18.08
C LEU A 118 -22.14 -3.17 17.29
N ASP A 119 -23.40 -3.35 16.89
CA ASP A 119 -24.28 -2.26 16.43
C ASP A 119 -25.10 -1.70 17.59
N ARG A 120 -24.60 -0.64 18.26
CA ARG A 120 -25.19 -0.07 19.48
C ARG A 120 -25.48 -1.16 20.52
N ASN A 121 -24.46 -1.98 20.76
CA ASN A 121 -24.52 -3.15 21.62
C ASN A 121 -23.36 -3.14 22.63
N ARG A 122 -23.48 -3.93 23.69
CA ARG A 122 -22.43 -4.12 24.70
C ARG A 122 -22.30 -5.59 25.06
N TRP A 123 -21.08 -5.97 25.41
CA TRP A 123 -20.77 -7.27 25.98
C TRP A 123 -20.01 -7.07 27.29
N ASP A 124 -20.59 -7.61 28.36
CA ASP A 124 -19.99 -7.65 29.69
C ASP A 124 -19.31 -9.02 29.86
N ASP A 125 -18.00 -9.01 30.08
CA ASP A 125 -17.22 -10.21 30.34
C ASP A 125 -17.69 -10.91 31.64
N PRO A 126 -18.09 -12.20 31.61
CA PRO A 126 -18.49 -12.92 32.81
C PRO A 126 -17.33 -13.22 33.77
N ASP A 127 -16.10 -13.37 33.25
CA ASP A 127 -14.94 -13.81 34.05
C ASP A 127 -14.02 -12.65 34.46
N SER A 128 -14.35 -11.42 34.08
CA SER A 128 -13.57 -10.24 34.46
C SER A 128 -14.42 -8.96 34.56
N LYS A 129 -13.81 -7.87 35.01
CA LYS A 129 -14.44 -6.54 35.06
C LYS A 129 -14.43 -5.82 33.70
N LEU A 130 -14.20 -6.50 32.58
CA LEU A 130 -14.18 -5.90 31.23
C LEU A 130 -15.60 -5.69 30.68
N THR A 131 -15.87 -4.50 30.14
CA THR A 131 -17.04 -4.24 29.28
C THR A 131 -16.55 -3.75 27.93
N ILE A 132 -17.02 -4.39 26.84
CA ILE A 132 -16.81 -3.93 25.48
C ILE A 132 -18.12 -3.30 24.99
N VAL A 133 -18.09 -2.03 24.62
CA VAL A 133 -19.25 -1.30 24.06
C VAL A 133 -18.90 -0.91 22.63
N GLY A 134 -19.82 -1.04 21.68
CA GLY A 134 -19.56 -0.56 20.33
C GLY A 134 -20.78 -0.17 19.51
N ALA A 135 -20.49 0.66 18.51
CA ALA A 135 -21.39 1.13 17.46
C ALA A 135 -20.53 1.60 16.28
N THR A 136 -21.09 1.70 15.07
CA THR A 136 -20.37 2.27 13.92
C THR A 136 -19.83 3.68 14.23
N LEU A 137 -20.60 4.47 14.99
CA LEU A 137 -20.38 5.89 15.25
C LEU A 137 -20.08 6.60 13.93
N TRP A 138 -21.11 6.76 13.10
CA TRP A 138 -20.98 7.60 11.91
C TRP A 138 -20.44 8.99 12.27
N SER A 139 -19.72 9.62 11.34
CA SER A 139 -19.15 10.95 11.58
C SER A 139 -20.22 12.05 11.61
N LYS A 140 -19.87 13.27 12.07
CA LYS A 140 -20.80 14.41 12.04
C LYS A 140 -20.50 15.32 10.85
N ILE A 141 -21.36 15.27 9.84
CA ILE A 141 -21.24 16.07 8.63
C ILE A 141 -21.85 17.45 8.84
N HIS A 142 -21.02 18.49 8.85
CA HIS A 142 -21.50 19.87 8.90
C HIS A 142 -22.16 20.27 7.57
N PRO A 143 -23.31 21.00 7.56
CA PRO A 143 -24.00 21.38 6.32
C PRO A 143 -23.11 22.06 5.28
N SER A 144 -22.18 22.92 5.71
CA SER A 144 -21.24 23.62 4.80
C SER A 144 -20.23 22.71 4.09
N ALA A 145 -20.09 21.45 4.52
CA ALA A 145 -19.20 20.46 3.91
C ALA A 145 -19.97 19.36 3.16
N ALA A 146 -21.30 19.32 3.29
CA ALA A 146 -22.15 18.24 2.81
C ALA A 146 -21.97 17.98 1.31
N GLU A 147 -22.07 18.99 0.45
CA GLU A 147 -21.90 18.86 -1.00
C GLU A 147 -20.52 18.29 -1.39
N THR A 148 -19.45 18.84 -0.82
CA THR A 148 -18.07 18.38 -1.07
C THR A 148 -17.86 16.94 -0.64
N ILE A 149 -18.50 16.52 0.46
CA ILE A 149 -18.41 15.17 1.02
C ILE A 149 -19.22 14.19 0.19
N THR A 150 -20.48 14.48 -0.16
CA THR A 150 -21.34 13.66 -1.04
C THR A 150 -20.66 13.39 -2.39
N LEU A 151 -19.98 14.38 -2.97
CA LEU A 151 -19.27 14.21 -4.24
C LEU A 151 -18.00 13.35 -4.14
N ARG A 152 -17.34 13.30 -2.98
CA ARG A 152 -15.99 12.69 -2.83
C ARG A 152 -15.96 11.37 -2.06
N VAL A 153 -16.85 11.17 -1.10
CA VAL A 153 -16.91 9.96 -0.27
C VAL A 153 -17.74 8.90 -0.98
N SER A 154 -17.27 7.65 -0.97
CA SER A 154 -17.90 6.58 -1.75
C SER A 154 -19.22 6.09 -1.15
N ASP A 155 -19.43 6.27 0.15
CA ASP A 155 -20.59 5.83 0.91
C ASP A 155 -21.90 6.29 0.28
N TYR A 156 -21.99 7.58 -0.06
CA TYR A 156 -23.15 8.21 -0.71
C TYR A 156 -23.40 7.75 -2.16
N LYS A 157 -22.54 6.88 -2.70
CA LYS A 157 -22.65 6.29 -4.05
C LYS A 157 -22.78 4.77 -4.01
N LYS A 158 -22.36 4.13 -2.91
CA LYS A 158 -22.28 2.67 -2.78
C LYS A 158 -23.28 2.10 -1.79
N ILE A 159 -23.67 2.84 -0.76
CA ILE A 159 -24.73 2.45 0.16
C ILE A 159 -26.05 2.96 -0.43
N LEU A 160 -26.98 2.07 -0.71
CA LEU A 160 -28.24 2.38 -1.38
C LEU A 160 -29.11 3.27 -0.49
N GLY A 161 -29.61 4.38 -1.03
CA GLY A 161 -30.43 5.35 -0.30
C GLY A 161 -29.68 6.22 0.72
N TRP A 162 -28.34 6.12 0.81
CA TRP A 162 -27.58 6.81 1.84
C TRP A 162 -27.45 8.32 1.58
N SER A 163 -27.89 9.13 2.55
CA SER A 163 -27.90 10.59 2.47
C SER A 163 -27.19 11.22 3.65
N VAL A 164 -26.77 12.49 3.52
CA VAL A 164 -26.14 13.24 4.63
C VAL A 164 -27.07 13.38 5.84
N ALA A 165 -28.39 13.49 5.60
CA ALA A 165 -29.39 13.48 6.65
C ALA A 165 -29.39 12.15 7.42
N LYS A 166 -29.46 11.01 6.70
CA LYS A 166 -29.43 9.67 7.29
C LYS A 166 -28.11 9.37 8.01
N HIS A 167 -26.97 9.80 7.45
CA HIS A 167 -25.66 9.68 8.09
C HIS A 167 -25.61 10.43 9.43
N ASN A 168 -26.10 11.67 9.47
CA ASN A 168 -26.15 12.47 10.70
C ASN A 168 -27.20 11.95 11.72
N GLU A 169 -28.31 11.37 11.26
CA GLU A 169 -29.28 10.66 12.10
C GLU A 169 -28.65 9.43 12.77
N CYS A 170 -27.89 8.62 12.00
CA CYS A 170 -27.17 7.48 12.54
C CYS A 170 -26.07 7.92 13.52
N HIS A 171 -25.30 8.96 13.21
CA HIS A 171 -24.34 9.56 14.14
C HIS A 171 -24.99 9.95 15.48
N ALA A 172 -26.16 10.61 15.44
CA ALA A 172 -26.87 11.02 16.64
C ALA A 172 -27.34 9.82 17.49
N ARG A 173 -27.88 8.78 16.85
CA ARG A 173 -28.30 7.54 17.55
C ARG A 173 -27.12 6.78 18.15
N ASP A 174 -26.02 6.66 17.43
CA ASP A 174 -24.81 5.98 17.89
C ASP A 174 -24.17 6.73 19.08
N LEU A 175 -24.08 8.06 18.98
CA LEU A 175 -23.50 8.90 20.03
C LEU A 175 -24.37 8.91 21.30
N ALA A 176 -25.70 8.97 21.16
CA ALA A 176 -26.62 8.89 22.29
C ALA A 176 -26.47 7.56 23.04
N TYR A 177 -26.53 6.43 22.31
CA TYR A 177 -26.31 5.10 22.88
C TYR A 177 -24.97 4.98 23.63
N LEU A 178 -23.88 5.44 23.02
CA LEU A 178 -22.56 5.39 23.64
C LEU A 178 -22.48 6.28 24.89
N SER A 179 -23.02 7.50 24.85
CA SER A 179 -23.02 8.44 25.98
C SER A 179 -23.86 7.90 27.15
N GLU A 180 -25.08 7.42 26.89
CA GLU A 180 -25.97 6.83 27.89
C GLU A 180 -25.35 5.57 28.53
N THR A 181 -24.81 4.65 27.71
CA THR A 181 -24.21 3.41 28.19
C THR A 181 -22.97 3.68 29.04
N VAL A 182 -22.06 4.55 28.59
CA VAL A 182 -20.85 4.91 29.35
C VAL A 182 -21.20 5.69 30.62
N THR A 183 -22.21 6.55 30.58
CA THR A 183 -22.70 7.26 31.78
C THR A 183 -23.27 6.29 32.80
N GLY A 184 -24.08 5.31 32.36
CA GLY A 184 -24.60 4.25 33.23
C GLY A 184 -23.48 3.43 33.90
N LEU A 185 -22.48 3.00 33.12
CA LEU A 185 -21.31 2.25 33.62
C LEU A 185 -20.41 3.10 34.54
N GLY A 186 -20.33 4.42 34.31
CA GLY A 186 -19.58 5.37 35.14
C GLY A 186 -20.29 5.78 36.44
N ASN A 187 -21.58 5.48 36.57
CA ASN A 187 -22.39 5.72 37.77
C ASN A 187 -22.54 4.47 38.65
N LEU A 188 -21.91 3.34 38.30
CA LEU A 188 -21.91 2.13 39.12
C LEU A 188 -21.15 2.36 40.45
N PRO A 189 -21.53 1.69 41.55
CA PRO A 189 -20.75 1.68 42.78
C PRO A 189 -19.31 1.17 42.54
N ALA A 190 -18.35 1.63 43.35
CA ALA A 190 -16.93 1.30 43.18
C ALA A 190 -16.64 -0.22 43.16
N GLU A 191 -17.36 -1.01 43.96
CA GLU A 191 -17.36 -2.47 43.96
C GLU A 191 -17.61 -3.07 42.56
N SER A 192 -18.57 -2.47 41.84
CA SER A 192 -19.08 -2.89 40.54
C SER A 192 -18.43 -2.17 39.36
N GLN A 193 -17.43 -1.30 39.59
CA GLN A 193 -16.79 -0.51 38.54
C GLN A 193 -16.12 -1.42 37.50
N ARG A 194 -16.47 -1.22 36.22
CA ARG A 194 -15.95 -1.99 35.07
C ARG A 194 -14.92 -1.21 34.27
N THR A 195 -13.97 -1.92 33.66
CA THR A 195 -13.01 -1.40 32.68
C THR A 195 -13.69 -1.34 31.32
N VAL A 196 -14.05 -0.14 30.86
CA VAL A 196 -14.77 0.03 29.59
C VAL A 196 -13.80 0.23 28.42
N LEU A 197 -13.93 -0.65 27.43
CA LEU A 197 -13.33 -0.52 26.10
C LEU A 197 -14.44 -0.14 25.11
N VAL A 198 -14.34 1.04 24.52
CA VAL A 198 -15.24 1.47 23.43
C VAL A 198 -14.62 1.10 22.09
N VAL A 199 -15.42 0.56 21.17
CA VAL A 199 -15.03 0.22 19.80
C VAL A 199 -15.95 0.96 18.84
N THR A 200 -15.37 1.74 17.94
CA THR A 200 -16.11 2.41 16.86
C THR A 200 -15.49 2.14 15.50
N HIS A 201 -16.23 2.44 14.44
CA HIS A 201 -15.64 2.46 13.12
C HIS A 201 -14.97 3.81 12.85
N HIS A 202 -15.72 4.91 12.86
CA HIS A 202 -15.12 6.23 12.63
C HIS A 202 -14.36 6.72 13.87
N ALA A 203 -13.41 7.63 13.65
CA ALA A 203 -12.56 8.13 14.72
C ALA A 203 -13.29 9.08 15.69
N PRO A 204 -13.08 8.93 17.02
CA PRO A 204 -13.75 9.72 18.05
C PRO A 204 -13.10 11.09 18.32
N CYS A 205 -12.08 11.45 17.53
CA CYS A 205 -11.54 12.79 17.40
C CYS A 205 -10.81 12.98 16.06
N VAL A 206 -10.65 14.24 15.63
CA VAL A 206 -9.94 14.60 14.40
C VAL A 206 -8.42 14.55 14.59
N ALA A 207 -7.94 15.04 15.74
CA ALA A 207 -6.52 15.22 16.01
C ALA A 207 -5.82 13.93 16.47
N GLY A 208 -4.88 13.42 15.66
CA GLY A 208 -4.09 12.21 15.94
C GLY A 208 -4.62 10.94 15.28
N SER A 209 -5.85 10.98 14.76
CA SER A 209 -6.58 9.81 14.25
C SER A 209 -6.35 9.50 12.77
N SER A 210 -5.75 10.41 12.01
CA SER A 210 -5.44 10.25 10.59
C SER A 210 -4.02 10.75 10.29
N LYS A 211 -3.50 10.41 9.09
CA LYS A 211 -2.15 10.87 8.66
C LYS A 211 -2.05 12.40 8.72
N PRO A 212 -0.94 12.99 9.21
CA PRO A 212 -0.80 14.43 9.36
C PRO A 212 -1.08 15.24 8.08
N GLU A 213 -0.80 14.67 6.91
CA GLU A 213 -1.07 15.22 5.58
C GLU A 213 -2.56 15.45 5.28
N HIS A 214 -3.46 14.69 5.93
CA HIS A 214 -4.91 14.76 5.74
C HIS A 214 -5.61 15.64 6.79
N SER A 215 -4.91 16.09 7.84
CA SER A 215 -5.43 16.96 8.91
C SER A 215 -6.09 18.27 8.41
N ASN A 216 -5.73 18.72 7.21
CA ASN A 216 -6.24 19.93 6.57
C ASN A 216 -7.14 19.66 5.35
N ALA A 217 -7.50 18.40 5.08
CA ALA A 217 -8.39 18.06 3.97
C ALA A 217 -9.81 18.59 4.22
N PRO A 218 -10.50 19.17 3.21
CA PRO A 218 -11.83 19.77 3.39
C PRO A 218 -12.94 18.75 3.70
N PHE A 219 -12.67 17.46 3.47
CA PHE A 219 -13.59 16.34 3.71
C PHE A 219 -13.25 15.50 4.96
N LYS A 220 -12.29 15.93 5.79
CA LYS A 220 -11.82 15.16 6.98
C LYS A 220 -12.91 14.83 7.99
N THR A 221 -13.97 15.64 8.06
CA THR A 221 -15.11 15.45 8.96
C THR A 221 -16.00 14.27 8.54
N ALA A 222 -15.80 13.70 7.35
CA ALA A 222 -16.46 12.45 6.96
C ALA A 222 -15.86 11.20 7.62
N PHE A 223 -14.64 11.31 8.17
CA PHE A 223 -13.89 10.16 8.71
C PHE A 223 -13.75 10.22 10.24
N SER A 224 -14.12 11.34 10.87
CA SER A 224 -13.83 11.63 12.27
C SER A 224 -14.80 12.66 12.86
N THR A 225 -15.10 12.53 14.14
CA THR A 225 -15.96 13.44 14.90
C THR A 225 -15.37 13.70 16.29
N ASP A 226 -15.30 14.94 16.76
CA ASP A 226 -14.66 15.28 18.05
C ASP A 226 -15.62 15.07 19.24
N VAL A 227 -15.78 13.81 19.67
CA VAL A 227 -16.69 13.42 20.77
C VAL A 227 -15.98 12.98 22.04
N ILE A 228 -14.76 12.44 21.94
CA ILE A 228 -14.01 11.84 23.07
C ILE A 228 -13.72 12.76 24.27
N GLN A 229 -13.86 14.08 24.09
CA GLN A 229 -13.64 15.07 25.14
C GLN A 229 -14.88 15.31 26.02
N ALA A 230 -16.03 14.70 25.69
CA ALA A 230 -17.22 14.76 26.53
C ALA A 230 -16.97 14.10 27.90
N ARG A 231 -17.63 14.62 28.94
CA ARG A 231 -17.31 14.34 30.35
C ARG A 231 -17.53 12.87 30.72
N GLU A 232 -18.56 12.27 30.14
CA GLU A 232 -18.91 10.85 30.26
C GLU A 232 -17.77 9.96 29.77
N PHE A 233 -17.24 10.21 28.57
CA PHE A 233 -16.18 9.39 27.98
C PHE A 233 -14.85 9.59 28.70
N ALA A 234 -14.53 10.82 29.07
CA ALA A 234 -13.33 11.16 29.83
C ALA A 234 -13.33 10.59 31.26
N ARG A 235 -14.45 10.10 31.80
CA ARG A 235 -14.51 9.45 33.13
C ARG A 235 -14.74 7.94 33.06
N GLY A 236 -15.54 7.46 32.10
CA GLY A 236 -15.93 6.06 32.02
C GLY A 236 -15.05 5.18 31.09
N VAL A 237 -14.37 5.75 30.09
CA VAL A 237 -13.68 4.95 29.05
C VAL A 237 -12.18 4.82 29.36
N THR A 238 -11.68 3.58 29.38
CA THR A 238 -10.26 3.29 29.57
C THR A 238 -9.51 3.26 28.24
N VAL A 239 -10.10 2.59 27.24
CA VAL A 239 -9.54 2.47 25.89
C VAL A 239 -10.64 2.76 24.86
N TRP A 240 -10.28 3.47 23.80
CA TRP A 240 -11.14 3.68 22.63
C TRP A 240 -10.42 3.15 21.38
N MET A 241 -10.97 2.09 20.78
CA MET A 241 -10.53 1.57 19.49
C MET A 241 -11.35 2.19 18.36
N PHE A 242 -10.70 2.55 17.24
CA PHE A 242 -11.37 2.98 16.03
C PHE A 242 -10.69 2.45 14.75
N GLY A 243 -11.35 2.58 13.60
CA GLY A 243 -10.84 2.20 12.27
C GLY A 243 -11.03 3.32 11.23
N HIS A 244 -11.42 2.97 10.00
CA HIS A 244 -11.87 3.84 8.90
C HIS A 244 -10.84 4.84 8.32
N THR A 245 -9.80 5.22 9.06
CA THR A 245 -8.81 6.21 8.62
C THR A 245 -7.60 5.60 7.90
N HIS A 246 -7.55 4.28 7.78
CA HIS A 246 -6.41 3.48 7.28
C HIS A 246 -5.07 3.84 7.95
N PHE A 247 -5.09 4.34 9.19
CA PHE A 247 -3.91 4.86 9.88
C PHE A 247 -3.73 4.22 11.25
N THR A 248 -2.79 3.27 11.34
CA THR A 248 -2.35 2.69 12.62
C THR A 248 -1.76 3.78 13.52
N THR A 249 -2.39 4.00 14.67
CA THR A 249 -2.01 5.06 15.63
C THR A 249 -2.31 4.61 17.05
N GLU A 250 -1.52 5.13 18.00
CA GLU A 250 -1.79 5.01 19.43
C GLU A 250 -1.41 6.33 20.11
N PHE A 251 -2.34 6.89 20.88
CA PHE A 251 -2.12 8.11 21.67
C PHE A 251 -3.03 8.14 22.89
N ARG A 252 -2.88 9.17 23.74
CA ARG A 252 -3.80 9.44 24.85
C ARG A 252 -4.53 10.76 24.62
N LYS A 253 -5.81 10.80 25.00
CA LYS A 253 -6.64 11.99 24.98
C LYS A 253 -7.30 12.13 26.35
N GLY A 254 -6.69 12.94 27.21
CA GLY A 254 -6.98 12.89 28.64
C GLY A 254 -6.61 11.52 29.22
N PRO A 255 -7.48 10.87 30.03
CA PRO A 255 -7.21 9.54 30.56
C PRO A 255 -7.44 8.41 29.54
N VAL A 256 -8.17 8.65 28.45
CA VAL A 256 -8.52 7.63 27.45
C VAL A 256 -7.31 7.29 26.58
N ARG A 257 -6.98 6.01 26.45
CA ARG A 257 -6.02 5.49 25.45
C ARG A 257 -6.75 5.26 24.12
N VAL A 258 -6.37 5.99 23.08
CA VAL A 258 -6.99 5.91 21.74
C VAL A 258 -6.10 5.09 20.82
N VAL A 259 -6.67 4.12 20.11
CA VAL A 259 -5.91 3.13 19.32
C VAL A 259 -6.62 2.81 18.00
N ALA A 260 -5.86 2.70 16.92
CA ALA A 260 -6.30 2.06 15.67
C ALA A 260 -5.19 1.12 15.16
N ASN A 261 -5.57 -0.05 14.63
CA ASN A 261 -4.61 -1.06 14.17
C ASN A 261 -4.96 -1.62 12.79
N GLN A 262 -4.67 -0.82 11.77
CA GLN A 262 -4.95 -1.14 10.38
C GLN A 262 -4.28 -2.45 9.96
N ARG A 263 -5.08 -3.41 9.47
CA ARG A 263 -4.65 -4.77 9.06
C ARG A 263 -3.82 -5.57 10.09
N GLY A 264 -3.87 -5.20 11.38
CA GLY A 264 -3.24 -5.96 12.47
C GLY A 264 -1.71 -5.86 12.56
N LEU A 265 -1.10 -4.77 12.10
CA LEU A 265 0.36 -4.58 12.10
C LEU A 265 1.01 -4.79 13.48
N SER A 266 2.22 -5.34 13.48
CA SER A 266 2.80 -6.07 14.62
C SER A 266 3.03 -5.27 15.91
N ARG A 267 3.08 -3.93 15.86
CA ARG A 267 3.41 -3.07 17.01
C ARG A 267 2.31 -2.88 18.05
N ILE A 268 1.03 -3.04 17.69
CA ILE A 268 -0.13 -2.73 18.55
C ILE A 268 -1.12 -3.90 18.62
N ALA A 269 -0.72 -5.08 18.15
CA ALA A 269 -1.61 -6.21 17.89
C ALA A 269 -2.22 -6.90 19.13
N SER A 270 -1.92 -6.46 20.35
CA SER A 270 -2.56 -6.94 21.59
C SER A 270 -2.60 -5.85 22.65
N ILE A 271 -3.79 -5.56 23.18
CA ILE A 271 -4.03 -4.59 24.25
C ILE A 271 -4.18 -5.34 25.58
N ASN A 272 -3.33 -5.00 26.56
CA ASN A 272 -3.54 -5.36 27.96
C ASN A 272 -4.46 -4.31 28.61
N LEU A 273 -5.46 -4.75 29.35
CA LEU A 273 -6.44 -3.90 30.05
C LEU A 273 -6.23 -4.05 31.56
N HIS A 274 -5.44 -3.17 32.17
CA HIS A 274 -5.15 -3.13 33.61
C HIS A 274 -5.21 -1.69 34.13
N THR A 275 -5.71 -1.52 35.35
CA THR A 275 -5.74 -0.25 36.09
C THR A 275 -4.68 -0.21 37.19
N HIS A 276 -3.67 0.67 37.01
CA HIS A 276 -2.71 1.23 37.98
C HIS A 276 -1.92 0.32 38.97
N GLY A 277 -0.58 0.45 38.92
CA GLY A 277 0.34 0.03 39.97
C GLY A 277 1.82 0.16 39.55
N HIS A 278 2.70 0.62 40.46
CA HIS A 278 4.16 0.62 40.22
C HIS A 278 4.70 -0.83 40.20
N GLY A 279 5.62 -1.15 39.28
CA GLY A 279 6.32 -2.44 39.28
C GLY A 279 7.31 -2.57 38.12
N ALA A 280 8.49 -3.13 38.38
CA ALA A 280 9.58 -3.24 37.41
C ALA A 280 9.41 -4.45 36.47
N LEU A 281 9.85 -4.30 35.21
CA LEU A 281 9.98 -5.42 34.27
C LEU A 281 11.34 -6.12 34.48
N SER A 282 11.29 -7.38 34.91
CA SER A 282 12.41 -8.30 34.81
C SER A 282 12.56 -8.78 33.37
N THR A 283 13.75 -8.60 32.76
CA THR A 283 14.12 -9.25 31.50
C THR A 283 15.50 -9.85 31.61
N THR A 284 15.55 -11.17 31.79
CA THR A 284 16.73 -11.99 31.49
C THR A 284 17.03 -11.90 29.99
N MET A 285 18.28 -11.59 29.63
CA MET A 285 18.72 -11.54 28.23
C MET A 285 19.35 -12.88 27.79
N PRO A 286 19.15 -13.31 26.53
CA PRO A 286 19.98 -14.34 25.91
C PRO A 286 21.38 -13.77 25.55
N PRO A 287 22.42 -14.61 25.46
CA PRO A 287 23.78 -14.16 25.20
C PRO A 287 23.97 -13.65 23.76
N ARG A 288 24.75 -12.57 23.60
CA ARG A 288 25.18 -12.08 22.28
C ARG A 288 26.47 -12.75 21.83
N ILE A 289 26.49 -13.17 20.56
CA ILE A 289 27.69 -13.58 19.84
C ILE A 289 28.56 -12.35 19.58
N SER A 290 29.88 -12.49 19.76
CA SER A 290 30.90 -11.46 19.54
C SER A 290 31.30 -11.35 18.06
N PRO A 291 31.38 -10.12 17.48
CA PRO A 291 32.02 -9.92 16.18
C PRO A 291 33.55 -9.99 16.29
N PHE A 292 34.19 -10.49 15.24
CA PHE A 292 35.65 -10.65 15.15
C PHE A 292 36.39 -9.31 15.14
N SER A 293 37.59 -9.32 15.72
CA SER A 293 38.55 -8.21 15.68
C SER A 293 39.43 -8.28 14.43
N THR A 294 39.60 -7.15 13.75
CA THR A 294 40.73 -6.92 12.82
C THR A 294 41.72 -5.95 13.49
N PRO A 295 43.03 -6.28 13.55
CA PRO A 295 44.00 -5.44 14.23
C PRO A 295 44.49 -4.31 13.32
N LEU A 296 44.60 -3.09 13.86
CA LEU A 296 45.45 -2.04 13.30
C LEU A 296 46.42 -1.58 14.38
N CYS A 297 47.72 -1.77 14.13
CA CYS A 297 48.78 -1.46 15.08
C CYS A 297 49.34 -0.05 14.85
N CYS A 298 49.54 0.68 15.95
CA CYS A 298 50.66 1.61 16.18
C CYS A 298 50.63 2.94 15.36
N ARG A 299 50.97 4.13 15.86
CA ARG A 299 51.44 4.69 17.16
C ARG A 299 50.67 6.03 17.41
N THR A 300 50.81 6.85 18.46
CA THR A 300 51.79 6.97 19.56
C THR A 300 51.10 7.65 20.77
N THR A 301 51.73 7.69 21.95
CA THR A 301 51.29 8.44 23.14
C THR A 301 51.63 9.93 23.08
N ALA A 302 50.69 10.79 23.48
CA ALA A 302 50.97 12.16 23.91
C ALA A 302 50.02 12.54 25.07
N ASN A 303 50.48 12.37 26.31
CA ASN A 303 49.77 12.84 27.49
C ASN A 303 49.90 14.38 27.57
N ALA A 304 48.83 15.10 27.21
CA ALA A 304 48.65 16.46 27.67
C ALA A 304 48.12 16.43 29.12
N PRO A 305 48.69 17.17 30.08
CA PRO A 305 48.13 17.26 31.42
C PRO A 305 46.75 17.92 31.34
N VAL A 306 45.74 17.25 31.90
CA VAL A 306 44.36 17.74 31.91
C VAL A 306 44.22 18.81 33.00
N SER A 307 44.65 20.03 32.70
CA SER A 307 44.76 21.15 33.64
C SER A 307 43.43 21.74 34.13
N SER A 308 42.30 21.02 34.02
CA SER A 308 41.03 21.45 34.61
C SER A 308 40.21 20.30 35.18
N LEU A 309 39.72 20.51 36.41
CA LEU A 309 38.76 19.64 37.09
C LEU A 309 37.49 19.42 36.23
N THR A 310 37.13 20.42 35.42
CA THR A 310 35.99 20.39 34.49
C THR A 310 36.12 19.34 33.39
N ALA A 311 37.31 19.03 32.90
CA ALA A 311 37.50 17.98 31.90
C ALA A 311 37.42 16.56 32.52
N TYR A 312 37.87 16.40 33.78
CA TYR A 312 37.68 15.15 34.53
C TYR A 312 36.19 14.90 34.84
N LEU A 313 35.44 15.96 35.18
CA LEU A 313 33.99 15.91 35.37
C LEU A 313 33.20 15.69 34.07
N ALA A 314 33.74 16.07 32.90
CA ALA A 314 33.08 15.82 31.61
C ALA A 314 33.16 14.34 31.17
N GLY A 315 34.21 13.60 31.58
CA GLY A 315 34.33 12.16 31.37
C GLY A 315 33.39 11.33 32.25
N LEU A 316 32.95 11.88 33.38
CA LEU A 316 31.82 11.38 34.16
C LEU A 316 30.51 11.73 33.45
N SER A 317 30.27 11.09 32.29
CA SER A 317 28.93 11.04 31.71
C SER A 317 28.00 10.53 32.80
N LEU A 318 27.07 11.39 33.25
CA LEU A 318 26.03 11.03 34.19
C LEU A 318 25.25 9.89 33.56
N GLN A 319 25.52 8.65 34.01
CA GLN A 319 24.68 7.50 33.72
C GLN A 319 23.35 7.74 34.43
N THR A 320 22.47 8.49 33.77
CA THR A 320 21.12 8.75 34.21
C THR A 320 20.36 7.43 34.16
N ARG A 321 20.41 6.70 35.29
CA ARG A 321 19.61 5.51 35.54
C ARG A 321 18.15 5.92 35.67
N ASN A 322 17.53 6.23 34.55
CA ASN A 322 16.10 6.47 34.48
C ASN A 322 15.37 5.17 34.80
N ALA A 323 14.43 5.22 35.75
CA ALA A 323 13.69 4.04 36.21
C ALA A 323 12.82 3.38 35.12
N SER A 324 12.58 4.08 34.01
CA SER A 324 11.92 3.56 32.80
C SER A 324 12.69 3.99 31.56
N ILE A 325 12.78 3.07 30.59
CA ILE A 325 13.40 3.32 29.28
C ILE A 325 12.82 4.55 28.56
N LEU A 326 11.54 4.87 28.80
CA LEU A 326 10.88 6.07 28.25
C LEU A 326 11.57 7.38 28.64
N GLY A 327 12.23 7.43 29.80
CA GLY A 327 13.02 8.60 30.24
C GLY A 327 14.39 8.72 29.57
N SER A 328 14.89 7.65 28.96
CA SER A 328 16.20 7.60 28.27
C SER A 328 16.10 7.67 26.75
N LEU A 329 14.90 7.82 26.18
CA LEU A 329 14.74 7.85 24.72
C LEU A 329 15.27 9.16 24.13
N ALA A 330 16.25 9.03 23.26
CA ALA A 330 16.72 10.10 22.39
C ALA A 330 16.74 9.61 20.93
N ASN A 331 16.55 10.53 19.98
CA ASN A 331 16.78 10.25 18.57
C ASN A 331 18.27 10.01 18.32
N THR A 332 18.60 9.31 17.23
CA THR A 332 19.99 9.16 16.81
C THR A 332 20.65 10.54 16.61
N PRO A 333 21.91 10.74 17.05
CA PRO A 333 22.61 12.01 16.84
C PRO A 333 22.57 12.45 15.38
N GLY A 334 22.22 13.72 15.13
CA GLY A 334 22.05 14.26 13.78
C GLY A 334 20.64 14.09 13.18
N ALA A 335 19.77 13.22 13.70
CA ALA A 335 18.40 13.09 13.19
C ALA A 335 17.51 14.33 13.45
N MET A 336 17.88 15.18 14.41
CA MET A 336 17.28 16.50 14.60
C MET A 336 18.37 17.58 14.71
N HIS A 337 18.21 18.64 13.91
CA HIS A 337 18.98 19.87 14.03
C HIS A 337 18.18 20.92 14.81
N GLN A 338 18.86 21.80 15.55
CA GLN A 338 18.20 22.87 16.28
C GLN A 338 17.51 23.85 15.32
N LYS A 339 16.21 24.11 15.54
CA LYS A 339 15.45 25.08 14.75
C LYS A 339 15.97 26.50 15.01
N LYS A 340 16.42 27.19 13.94
CA LYS A 340 16.79 28.60 13.96
C LYS A 340 15.60 29.48 14.39
N ARG A 341 15.64 29.99 15.63
CA ARG A 341 14.65 30.91 16.21
C ARG A 341 15.10 32.35 16.02
N VAL A 342 14.46 33.07 15.09
CA VAL A 342 14.79 34.47 14.78
C VAL A 342 14.07 35.45 15.72
N GLY A 343 14.64 36.65 15.91
CA GLY A 343 14.05 37.71 16.73
C GLY A 343 14.03 37.39 18.23
N ARG A 344 15.08 36.74 18.76
CA ARG A 344 15.18 36.30 20.16
C ARG A 344 16.51 36.72 20.81
N GLY A 345 16.67 38.04 20.98
CA GLY A 345 17.87 38.65 21.60
C GLY A 345 19.11 38.69 20.69
N PRO A 346 20.09 39.56 20.98
CA PRO A 346 21.27 39.75 20.13
C PRO A 346 22.16 38.50 20.06
N SER A 347 22.44 37.86 21.20
CA SER A 347 23.35 36.71 21.31
C SER A 347 22.89 35.45 20.58
N SER A 348 21.65 35.42 20.08
CA SER A 348 21.14 34.34 19.20
C SER A 348 21.71 34.37 17.78
N GLY A 349 22.52 35.39 17.43
CA GLY A 349 22.98 35.69 16.07
C GLY A 349 21.88 36.19 15.12
N HIS A 350 20.62 36.20 15.57
CA HIS A 350 19.44 36.44 14.73
C HIS A 350 18.42 37.39 15.37
N GLY A 351 18.85 38.24 16.30
CA GLY A 351 18.00 39.22 16.99
C GLY A 351 17.51 40.36 16.09
N LYS A 352 18.26 41.47 16.07
CA LYS A 352 17.86 42.79 15.53
C LYS A 352 17.20 42.77 14.14
N THR A 353 17.71 41.97 13.22
CA THR A 353 17.24 41.92 11.82
C THR A 353 16.49 40.62 11.47
N SER A 354 16.38 39.67 12.41
CA SER A 354 15.82 38.34 12.16
C SER A 354 16.41 37.60 10.93
N GLY A 355 17.65 37.91 10.55
CA GLY A 355 18.30 37.37 9.36
C GLY A 355 17.81 37.95 8.02
N ARG A 356 17.00 39.02 8.02
CA ARG A 356 16.48 39.66 6.80
C ARG A 356 17.39 40.78 6.24
N GLY A 357 18.42 41.22 6.95
CA GLY A 357 19.24 42.39 6.57
C GLY A 357 18.59 43.73 6.91
N HIS A 358 18.91 44.80 6.17
CA HIS A 358 18.49 46.17 6.48
C HIS A 358 17.63 46.81 5.37
N LYS A 359 16.61 47.59 5.79
CA LYS A 359 15.89 48.64 5.04
C LYS A 359 15.73 48.40 3.51
N GLY A 360 15.00 47.35 3.13
CA GLY A 360 14.70 47.05 1.73
C GLY A 360 13.40 46.26 1.55
N GLN A 361 13.03 45.98 0.29
CA GLN A 361 11.73 45.36 -0.01
C GLN A 361 11.57 43.96 0.60
N LYS A 362 12.64 43.17 0.71
CA LYS A 362 12.63 41.84 1.35
C LYS A 362 12.54 41.88 2.88
N GLN A 363 12.69 43.05 3.48
CA GLN A 363 12.58 43.29 4.92
C GLN A 363 11.15 43.72 5.30
N HIS A 364 10.54 44.60 4.50
CA HIS A 364 9.17 45.09 4.72
C HIS A 364 8.08 44.20 4.09
N GLY A 365 8.38 43.50 2.99
CA GLY A 365 7.41 42.71 2.24
C GLY A 365 8.00 41.43 1.63
N LYS A 366 7.46 41.02 0.47
CA LYS A 366 7.85 39.83 -0.29
C LYS A 366 8.17 40.19 -1.75
N VAL A 367 9.18 39.55 -2.31
CA VAL A 367 9.53 39.60 -3.74
C VAL A 367 9.46 38.17 -4.28
N LYS A 368 8.89 37.96 -5.47
CA LYS A 368 8.78 36.62 -6.07
C LYS A 368 10.21 36.06 -6.32
N PRO A 369 10.51 34.79 -5.97
CA PRO A 369 11.87 34.25 -6.09
C PRO A 369 12.47 34.32 -7.50
N TRP A 370 11.63 34.21 -8.54
CA TRP A 370 12.02 34.27 -9.96
C TRP A 370 12.01 35.68 -10.57
N PHE A 371 11.87 36.74 -9.76
CA PHE A 371 11.90 38.12 -10.25
C PHE A 371 13.35 38.60 -10.45
N GLN A 372 13.72 38.93 -11.70
CA GLN A 372 15.08 39.33 -12.10
C GLN A 372 15.28 40.86 -12.11
N GLY A 373 14.62 41.60 -11.21
CA GLY A 373 14.81 43.05 -11.06
C GLY A 373 14.26 43.94 -12.18
N GLY A 374 13.55 43.36 -13.15
CA GLY A 374 13.05 44.05 -14.35
C GLY A 374 13.60 43.47 -15.66
N GLN A 375 14.69 42.69 -15.61
CA GLN A 375 15.20 41.97 -16.76
C GLN A 375 14.20 40.90 -17.25
N THR A 376 14.13 40.68 -18.56
CA THR A 376 13.30 39.64 -19.18
C THR A 376 13.79 38.23 -18.82
N PRO A 377 12.94 37.36 -18.23
CA PRO A 377 13.34 36.02 -17.83
C PRO A 377 13.84 35.16 -18.99
N LEU A 378 14.78 34.24 -18.73
CA LEU A 378 15.36 33.36 -19.74
C LEU A 378 14.32 32.56 -20.54
N ILE A 379 13.23 32.13 -19.91
CA ILE A 379 12.12 31.41 -20.57
C ILE A 379 11.34 32.29 -21.56
N VAL A 380 11.35 33.62 -21.37
CA VAL A 380 10.77 34.60 -22.31
C VAL A 380 11.80 34.92 -23.41
N LYS A 381 13.07 35.10 -23.05
CA LYS A 381 14.16 35.42 -23.99
C LYS A 381 14.43 34.29 -25.00
N HIS A 382 14.41 33.04 -24.56
CA HIS A 382 14.71 31.87 -25.40
C HIS A 382 13.47 31.06 -25.81
N GLY A 383 12.31 31.35 -25.22
CA GLY A 383 11.10 30.55 -25.40
C GLY A 383 11.15 29.16 -24.75
N ARG A 384 10.05 28.42 -24.84
CA ARG A 384 9.97 27.01 -24.44
C ARG A 384 10.40 26.14 -25.63
N LYS A 385 11.48 25.37 -25.48
CA LYS A 385 11.95 24.44 -26.53
C LYS A 385 11.16 23.12 -26.49
N GLY A 386 10.68 22.69 -27.66
CA GLY A 386 10.06 21.38 -27.87
C GLY A 386 8.68 21.21 -27.22
N PHE A 387 8.18 19.97 -27.24
CA PHE A 387 6.90 19.55 -26.68
C PHE A 387 7.04 18.26 -25.87
N SER A 388 6.08 17.96 -25.00
CA SER A 388 5.99 16.67 -24.32
C SER A 388 5.10 15.73 -25.12
N ASN A 389 5.63 14.58 -25.55
CA ASN A 389 4.84 13.59 -26.26
C ASN A 389 4.04 12.72 -25.28
N TYR A 390 2.78 13.08 -25.04
CA TYR A 390 1.86 12.32 -24.19
C TYR A 390 1.37 10.99 -24.79
N ARG A 391 1.65 10.73 -26.08
CA ARG A 391 1.31 9.47 -26.76
C ARG A 391 2.45 8.44 -26.72
N ALA A 392 3.65 8.85 -26.31
CA ALA A 392 4.79 7.94 -26.21
C ALA A 392 4.56 6.92 -25.07
N PRO A 393 4.57 5.60 -25.33
CA PRO A 393 4.36 4.60 -24.30
C PRO A 393 5.55 4.59 -23.33
N GLN A 394 5.26 4.65 -22.03
CA GLN A 394 6.28 4.58 -20.99
C GLN A 394 6.63 3.13 -20.69
N MET A 395 7.80 2.68 -21.14
CA MET A 395 8.29 1.32 -20.89
C MET A 395 9.02 1.22 -19.54
N SER A 396 8.93 0.05 -18.91
CA SER A 396 9.82 -0.36 -17.82
C SER A 396 11.05 -1.02 -18.43
N GLU A 397 12.22 -0.43 -18.18
CA GLU A 397 13.49 -0.89 -18.72
C GLU A 397 14.10 -1.94 -17.79
N VAL A 398 14.44 -3.11 -18.34
CA VAL A 398 15.10 -4.20 -17.63
C VAL A 398 16.36 -4.57 -18.41
N ASN A 399 17.48 -4.78 -17.71
CA ASN A 399 18.75 -5.13 -18.33
C ASN A 399 19.08 -6.62 -18.14
N ILE A 400 19.89 -7.19 -19.03
CA ILE A 400 20.30 -8.61 -18.96
C ILE A 400 21.05 -8.89 -17.64
N ASP A 401 21.91 -7.97 -17.18
CA ASP A 401 22.58 -8.08 -15.87
C ASP A 401 21.62 -8.30 -14.69
N GLN A 402 20.50 -7.59 -14.67
CA GLN A 402 19.46 -7.73 -13.66
C GLN A 402 18.71 -9.07 -13.78
N ILE A 403 18.44 -9.53 -15.00
CA ILE A 403 17.78 -10.83 -15.23
C ILE A 403 18.68 -11.97 -14.71
N GLN A 404 19.96 -11.97 -15.08
CA GLN A 404 20.92 -12.96 -14.56
C GLN A 404 21.06 -12.88 -13.04
N ALA A 405 21.11 -11.68 -12.44
CA ALA A 405 21.20 -11.53 -10.99
C ALA A 405 19.97 -12.07 -10.23
N TRP A 406 18.77 -11.99 -10.82
CA TRP A 406 17.53 -12.56 -10.23
C TRP A 406 17.46 -14.09 -10.39
N ILE A 407 17.98 -14.60 -11.49
CA ILE A 407 18.21 -16.02 -11.75
C ILE A 407 19.20 -16.61 -10.73
N ASP A 408 20.37 -15.97 -10.57
CA ASP A 408 21.42 -16.40 -9.62
C ASP A 408 20.92 -16.38 -8.16
N GLN A 409 19.94 -15.52 -7.84
CA GLN A 409 19.25 -15.47 -6.54
C GLN A 409 18.14 -16.53 -6.37
N GLY A 410 17.83 -17.33 -7.40
CA GLY A 410 16.72 -18.28 -7.40
C GLY A 410 15.32 -17.63 -7.37
N ARG A 411 15.22 -16.34 -7.71
CA ARG A 411 13.96 -15.56 -7.68
C ARG A 411 13.22 -15.59 -9.02
N LEU A 412 13.91 -15.94 -10.09
CA LEU A 412 13.36 -16.06 -11.44
C LEU A 412 13.77 -17.42 -12.00
N ASP A 413 12.78 -18.21 -12.39
CA ASP A 413 12.97 -19.56 -12.93
C ASP A 413 13.28 -19.46 -14.45
N PRO A 414 14.47 -19.86 -14.90
CA PRO A 414 14.86 -19.76 -16.31
C PRO A 414 14.22 -20.82 -17.21
N THR A 415 13.68 -21.89 -16.62
CA THR A 415 13.04 -22.98 -17.39
C THR A 415 11.65 -22.59 -17.89
N LYS A 416 11.07 -21.55 -17.28
CA LYS A 416 9.77 -20.99 -17.63
C LYS A 416 9.96 -19.77 -18.53
N GLN A 417 8.95 -19.52 -19.37
CA GLN A 417 8.90 -18.32 -20.19
C GLN A 417 8.79 -17.07 -19.32
N ILE A 418 9.71 -16.13 -19.53
CA ILE A 418 9.79 -14.87 -18.80
C ILE A 418 8.88 -13.84 -19.48
N THR A 419 7.71 -13.57 -18.90
CA THR A 419 6.72 -12.59 -19.39
C THR A 419 6.69 -11.35 -18.49
N PRO A 420 5.92 -10.28 -18.83
CA PRO A 420 5.77 -9.12 -17.96
C PRO A 420 5.18 -9.47 -16.60
N LYS A 421 4.44 -10.59 -16.49
CA LYS A 421 3.87 -11.06 -15.23
C LYS A 421 4.97 -11.50 -14.26
N GLU A 422 5.79 -12.46 -14.66
CA GLU A 422 6.83 -13.07 -13.82
C GLU A 422 7.89 -12.02 -13.43
N LEU A 423 8.22 -11.08 -14.33
CA LEU A 423 9.11 -9.96 -14.03
C LEU A 423 8.56 -9.04 -12.92
N ILE A 424 7.25 -8.77 -12.91
CA ILE A 424 6.63 -7.94 -11.86
C ILE A 424 6.46 -8.75 -10.57
N GLU A 425 6.04 -10.02 -10.65
CA GLU A 425 5.88 -10.91 -9.49
C GLU A 425 7.21 -11.22 -8.77
N CYS A 426 8.30 -11.44 -9.52
CA CYS A 426 9.63 -11.62 -8.93
C CYS A 426 10.23 -10.30 -8.39
N GLY A 427 9.59 -9.15 -8.67
CA GLY A 427 9.99 -7.83 -8.19
C GLY A 427 11.23 -7.25 -8.86
N ILE A 428 11.55 -7.63 -10.11
CA ILE A 428 12.59 -6.95 -10.90
C ILE A 428 12.08 -5.58 -11.40
N ILE A 429 10.76 -5.44 -11.57
CA ILE A 429 10.05 -4.21 -11.92
C ILE A 429 9.10 -3.84 -10.77
N GLY A 430 9.35 -2.72 -10.08
CA GLY A 430 8.49 -2.28 -8.98
C GLY A 430 7.18 -1.60 -9.40
N THR A 431 7.16 -0.86 -10.52
CA THR A 431 6.00 -0.08 -10.96
C THR A 431 5.50 -0.52 -12.33
N LEU A 432 4.20 -0.82 -12.41
CA LEU A 432 3.53 -1.18 -13.65
C LEU A 432 3.35 0.07 -14.55
N LYS A 433 3.98 0.02 -15.74
CA LYS A 433 3.84 1.01 -16.81
C LYS A 433 3.14 0.40 -18.04
N ASP A 434 3.34 0.95 -19.23
CA ASP A 434 2.60 0.55 -20.44
C ASP A 434 3.13 -0.75 -21.06
N GLY A 435 4.40 -1.07 -20.82
CA GLY A 435 5.06 -2.30 -21.28
C GLY A 435 6.44 -2.49 -20.66
N VAL A 436 7.13 -3.55 -21.07
CA VAL A 436 8.50 -3.90 -20.64
C VAL A 436 9.44 -3.87 -21.84
N LYS A 437 10.57 -3.19 -21.70
CA LYS A 437 11.65 -3.16 -22.69
C LYS A 437 12.93 -3.77 -22.13
N ILE A 438 13.44 -4.83 -22.76
CA ILE A 438 14.73 -5.43 -22.38
C ILE A 438 15.88 -4.72 -23.13
N LEU A 439 16.96 -4.47 -22.38
CA LEU A 439 18.17 -3.77 -22.78
C LEU A 439 19.43 -4.62 -22.51
N SER A 440 20.50 -4.36 -23.26
CA SER A 440 21.67 -5.24 -23.35
C SER A 440 22.82 -4.92 -22.37
N ARG A 441 22.58 -4.19 -21.28
CA ARG A 441 23.66 -3.94 -20.29
C ARG A 441 24.02 -5.26 -19.60
N GLY A 442 25.31 -5.60 -19.61
CA GLY A 442 25.83 -6.86 -19.11
C GLY A 442 25.42 -8.08 -19.95
N ALA A 443 25.34 -7.92 -21.28
CA ALA A 443 25.07 -9.03 -22.21
C ALA A 443 25.95 -10.27 -21.94
N ASP A 444 27.24 -10.07 -21.65
CA ASP A 444 28.22 -11.13 -21.41
C ASP A 444 28.01 -11.89 -20.09
N THR A 445 27.08 -11.45 -19.24
CA THR A 445 26.78 -12.10 -17.95
C THR A 445 25.78 -13.25 -18.09
N LEU A 446 25.08 -13.37 -19.22
CA LEU A 446 24.05 -14.38 -19.45
C LEU A 446 24.68 -15.78 -19.62
N LYS A 447 24.52 -16.65 -18.62
CA LYS A 447 25.19 -17.97 -18.56
C LYS A 447 24.42 -19.10 -19.24
N GLN A 448 23.13 -18.90 -19.47
CA GLN A 448 22.18 -19.97 -19.78
C GLN A 448 21.06 -19.47 -20.70
N PRO A 449 20.45 -20.35 -21.51
CA PRO A 449 19.34 -19.98 -22.38
C PRO A 449 18.11 -19.58 -21.55
N ILE A 450 17.38 -18.56 -22.04
CA ILE A 450 16.13 -18.07 -21.47
C ILE A 450 15.09 -17.88 -22.58
N ASP A 451 13.82 -18.22 -22.33
CA ASP A 451 12.70 -17.87 -23.22
C ASP A 451 12.01 -16.60 -22.72
N VAL A 452 11.92 -15.58 -23.56
CA VAL A 452 11.57 -14.21 -23.17
C VAL A 452 10.43 -13.69 -24.06
N MET A 453 9.29 -13.38 -23.45
CA MET A 453 8.14 -12.78 -24.14
C MET A 453 7.77 -11.42 -23.52
N VAL A 454 8.27 -10.31 -24.07
CA VAL A 454 8.06 -8.96 -23.52
C VAL A 454 7.51 -7.99 -24.56
N SER A 455 7.31 -6.71 -24.19
CA SER A 455 6.77 -5.72 -25.12
C SER A 455 7.79 -5.32 -26.19
N ARG A 456 9.03 -5.01 -25.81
CA ARG A 456 10.11 -4.60 -26.74
C ARG A 456 11.46 -5.14 -26.28
N VAL A 457 12.40 -5.33 -27.20
CA VAL A 457 13.79 -5.72 -26.90
C VAL A 457 14.74 -4.87 -27.76
N SER A 458 15.93 -4.51 -27.27
CA SER A 458 16.96 -3.86 -28.10
C SER A 458 17.62 -4.88 -29.04
N ALA A 459 18.03 -4.47 -30.24
CA ALA A 459 18.69 -5.37 -31.20
C ALA A 459 19.92 -6.10 -30.59
N SER A 460 20.74 -5.38 -29.83
CA SER A 460 21.88 -5.96 -29.10
C SER A 460 21.48 -6.95 -28.01
N ALA A 461 20.28 -6.82 -27.41
CA ALA A 461 19.78 -7.78 -26.43
C ALA A 461 19.16 -9.02 -27.09
N ILE A 462 18.52 -8.87 -28.27
CA ILE A 462 18.10 -10.00 -29.11
C ILE A 462 19.32 -10.85 -29.46
N ALA A 463 20.37 -10.23 -30.01
CA ALA A 463 21.61 -10.92 -30.36
C ALA A 463 22.30 -11.60 -29.16
N ALA A 464 22.29 -10.98 -27.98
CA ALA A 464 22.87 -11.57 -26.77
C ALA A 464 22.06 -12.79 -26.25
N ILE A 465 20.72 -12.69 -26.23
CA ILE A 465 19.85 -13.78 -25.77
C ILE A 465 19.90 -14.96 -26.74
N GLU A 466 19.83 -14.70 -28.06
CA GLU A 466 19.94 -15.75 -29.09
C GLU A 466 21.36 -16.35 -29.13
N GLY A 467 22.40 -15.55 -28.91
CA GLY A 467 23.79 -16.03 -28.78
C GLY A 467 24.02 -16.95 -27.58
N ALA A 468 23.25 -16.77 -26.49
CA ALA A 468 23.22 -17.68 -25.34
C ALA A 468 22.27 -18.90 -25.55
N GLY A 469 21.72 -19.09 -26.75
CA GLY A 469 20.77 -20.16 -27.07
C GLY A 469 19.34 -19.93 -26.55
N GLY A 470 19.03 -18.72 -26.09
CA GLY A 470 17.68 -18.32 -25.66
C GLY A 470 16.75 -18.00 -26.83
N LYS A 471 15.48 -17.76 -26.50
CA LYS A 471 14.42 -17.41 -27.46
C LYS A 471 13.82 -16.06 -27.07
N VAL A 472 13.53 -15.22 -28.08
CA VAL A 472 12.90 -13.91 -27.90
C VAL A 472 11.64 -13.82 -28.73
N LEU A 473 10.55 -13.35 -28.13
CA LEU A 473 9.33 -12.93 -28.81
C LEU A 473 8.90 -11.56 -28.30
N THR A 474 8.56 -10.62 -29.19
CA THR A 474 7.91 -9.36 -28.80
C THR A 474 6.40 -9.42 -29.05
N ARG A 475 5.62 -9.13 -28.01
CA ARG A 475 4.16 -9.15 -28.03
C ARG A 475 3.57 -7.79 -27.65
N TYR A 476 2.46 -7.40 -28.28
CA TYR A 476 1.74 -6.20 -27.88
C TYR A 476 1.09 -6.35 -26.50
N TYR A 477 1.26 -5.34 -25.67
CA TYR A 477 0.60 -5.22 -24.38
C TYR A 477 0.10 -3.79 -24.17
N THR A 478 -0.93 -3.65 -23.35
CA THR A 478 -1.33 -2.38 -22.77
C THR A 478 -1.19 -2.44 -21.26
N LYS A 479 -1.13 -1.28 -20.61
CA LYS A 479 -1.13 -1.16 -19.15
C LYS A 479 -2.26 -1.96 -18.47
N LEU A 480 -3.45 -1.98 -19.07
CA LEU A 480 -4.60 -2.74 -18.59
C LEU A 480 -4.43 -4.25 -18.79
N ALA A 481 -3.85 -4.68 -19.92
CA ALA A 481 -3.57 -6.09 -20.18
C ALA A 481 -2.56 -6.67 -19.18
N ILE A 482 -1.47 -5.96 -18.89
CA ILE A 482 -0.48 -6.38 -17.89
C ILE A 482 -1.11 -6.47 -16.49
N LYS A 483 -1.98 -5.51 -16.13
CA LYS A 483 -2.74 -5.59 -14.88
C LYS A 483 -3.60 -6.85 -14.80
N ARG A 484 -4.25 -7.26 -15.90
CA ARG A 484 -5.09 -8.47 -15.98
C ARG A 484 -4.30 -9.77 -15.92
N LEU A 485 -3.08 -9.79 -16.46
CA LEU A 485 -2.16 -10.93 -16.31
C LEU A 485 -1.77 -11.15 -14.84
N LEU A 486 -1.53 -10.07 -14.10
CA LEU A 486 -1.21 -10.12 -12.67
C LEU A 486 -2.41 -10.50 -11.79
N THR A 487 -3.63 -10.06 -12.14
CA THR A 487 -4.84 -10.50 -11.41
C THR A 487 -5.34 -11.89 -11.82
N GLY A 488 -4.69 -12.54 -12.80
CA GLY A 488 -5.11 -13.85 -13.32
C GLY A 488 -6.39 -13.84 -14.16
N GLU A 489 -6.88 -12.67 -14.58
CA GLU A 489 -8.08 -12.55 -15.42
C GLU A 489 -7.82 -12.82 -16.91
N SER A 490 -6.55 -12.87 -17.30
CA SER A 490 -6.04 -13.13 -18.65
C SER A 490 -4.86 -14.10 -18.61
N VAL A 491 -4.69 -14.89 -19.67
CA VAL A 491 -3.48 -15.68 -19.92
C VAL A 491 -2.51 -14.90 -20.80
N ASN A 492 -1.22 -15.19 -20.69
CA ASN A 492 -0.30 -14.86 -21.77
C ASN A 492 -0.48 -15.83 -22.95
N THR A 493 -0.23 -15.38 -24.17
CA THR A 493 -0.38 -16.17 -25.40
C THR A 493 0.64 -15.70 -26.41
N ASP A 494 1.25 -16.60 -27.17
CA ASP A 494 2.28 -16.25 -28.17
C ASP A 494 1.66 -15.71 -29.47
N LYS A 495 0.52 -16.26 -29.91
CA LYS A 495 -0.13 -15.98 -31.19
C LYS A 495 -1.17 -14.83 -31.12
N PRO A 496 -1.47 -14.14 -32.24
CA PRO A 496 -2.62 -13.24 -32.34
C PRO A 496 -3.94 -14.01 -32.33
N LEU A 497 -5.05 -13.29 -32.19
CA LEU A 497 -6.36 -13.88 -32.43
C LEU A 497 -6.48 -14.25 -33.94
N PRO A 498 -6.84 -15.50 -34.28
CA PRO A 498 -7.00 -15.89 -35.68
C PRO A 498 -8.21 -15.19 -36.32
N GLN A 499 -8.13 -14.97 -37.63
CA GLN A 499 -9.15 -14.28 -38.43
C GLN A 499 -9.68 -15.25 -39.49
N GLY A 500 -11.01 -15.35 -39.63
CA GLY A 500 -11.67 -16.31 -40.51
C GLY A 500 -12.90 -16.92 -39.84
N ALA A 501 -13.85 -17.40 -40.63
CA ALA A 501 -15.04 -18.11 -40.12
C ALA A 501 -14.67 -19.52 -39.61
N GLU A 502 -13.71 -20.16 -40.26
CA GLU A 502 -13.14 -21.48 -39.96
C GLU A 502 -12.52 -21.60 -38.56
N HIS A 503 -12.19 -20.47 -37.93
CA HIS A 503 -11.59 -20.43 -36.60
C HIS A 503 -12.62 -20.14 -35.49
N VAL A 504 -13.85 -19.75 -35.82
CA VAL A 504 -14.84 -19.31 -34.82
C VAL A 504 -15.18 -20.43 -33.85
N ASP A 505 -15.48 -21.63 -34.35
CA ASP A 505 -15.88 -22.76 -33.49
C ASP A 505 -14.74 -23.24 -32.59
N THR A 506 -13.50 -23.26 -33.09
CA THR A 506 -12.33 -23.67 -32.30
C THR A 506 -12.00 -22.66 -31.20
N VAL A 507 -12.11 -21.35 -31.50
CA VAL A 507 -11.93 -20.27 -30.51
C VAL A 507 -13.07 -20.23 -29.50
N LEU A 508 -14.32 -20.52 -29.91
CA LEU A 508 -15.46 -20.60 -28.99
C LEU A 508 -15.39 -21.82 -28.07
N ALA A 509 -14.93 -22.98 -28.58
CA ALA A 509 -14.66 -24.16 -27.75
C ALA A 509 -13.58 -23.84 -26.70
N ALA A 510 -12.41 -23.37 -27.15
CA ALA A 510 -11.32 -22.98 -26.25
C ALA A 510 -11.73 -21.90 -25.23
N ALA A 511 -12.62 -20.97 -25.61
CA ALA A 511 -13.13 -19.94 -24.71
C ALA A 511 -14.19 -20.43 -23.70
N ARG A 512 -14.82 -21.59 -23.93
CA ARG A 512 -15.71 -22.25 -22.95
C ARG A 512 -14.92 -23.01 -21.90
N ASP A 513 -13.81 -23.64 -22.31
CA ASP A 513 -12.94 -24.41 -21.43
C ASP A 513 -11.97 -23.52 -20.62
N ALA A 514 -11.62 -22.33 -21.14
CA ALA A 514 -10.70 -21.40 -20.51
C ALA A 514 -11.34 -20.67 -19.30
N PRO A 515 -10.73 -20.70 -18.09
CA PRO A 515 -11.24 -19.99 -16.91
C PRO A 515 -11.03 -18.46 -16.94
N PHE A 516 -10.64 -17.89 -18.09
CA PHE A 516 -10.12 -16.52 -18.21
C PHE A 516 -11.12 -15.57 -18.85
N ARG A 517 -11.46 -14.49 -18.13
CA ARG A 517 -12.52 -13.56 -18.52
C ARG A 517 -12.14 -12.60 -19.66
N TYR A 518 -10.85 -12.27 -19.79
CA TYR A 518 -10.40 -11.25 -20.74
C TYR A 518 -9.28 -11.79 -21.65
N ARG A 519 -9.41 -11.55 -22.96
CA ARG A 519 -8.35 -11.78 -23.94
C ARG A 519 -7.30 -10.66 -23.88
N LEU A 520 -6.08 -10.96 -24.32
CA LEU A 520 -5.08 -9.92 -24.59
C LEU A 520 -5.48 -9.12 -25.85
N PRO A 521 -5.21 -7.81 -25.89
CA PRO A 521 -5.43 -7.01 -27.10
C PRO A 521 -4.33 -7.27 -28.13
N ASP A 522 -4.70 -7.21 -29.41
CA ASP A 522 -3.78 -7.10 -30.55
C ASP A 522 -3.67 -5.60 -30.96
N PRO A 523 -2.58 -5.16 -31.63
CA PRO A 523 -2.33 -3.75 -31.90
C PRO A 523 -3.28 -3.16 -32.94
N THR A 524 -3.72 -1.91 -32.72
CA THR A 524 -4.61 -1.17 -33.64
C THR A 524 -3.93 0.03 -34.30
N GLY A 525 -2.93 0.61 -33.65
CA GLY A 525 -2.14 1.71 -34.22
C GLY A 525 -1.19 1.19 -35.30
N ARG A 526 -1.13 1.86 -36.46
CA ARG A 526 -0.24 1.48 -37.58
C ARG A 526 1.21 1.25 -37.13
N GLU A 527 1.77 2.17 -36.34
CA GLU A 527 3.15 2.07 -35.84
C GLU A 527 3.38 0.81 -34.98
N ASP A 528 2.40 0.42 -34.15
CA ASP A 528 2.50 -0.81 -33.36
C ASP A 528 2.34 -2.05 -34.25
N ILE A 529 1.39 -2.06 -35.20
CA ILE A 529 1.23 -3.20 -36.14
C ILE A 529 2.52 -3.41 -36.93
N GLU A 530 3.09 -2.36 -37.52
CA GLU A 530 4.37 -2.43 -38.25
C GLU A 530 5.51 -2.91 -37.33
N TYR A 531 5.56 -2.47 -36.07
CA TYR A 531 6.57 -2.91 -35.10
C TYR A 531 6.51 -4.42 -34.78
N TYR A 532 5.33 -4.98 -34.48
CA TYR A 532 5.17 -6.40 -34.15
C TYR A 532 5.05 -7.31 -35.38
N ARG A 533 4.95 -6.75 -36.58
CA ARG A 533 5.03 -7.47 -37.86
C ARG A 533 6.48 -7.64 -38.34
N ASP A 534 7.41 -6.80 -37.89
CA ASP A 534 8.82 -6.89 -38.30
C ASP A 534 9.58 -8.07 -37.62
N PRO A 535 10.16 -9.02 -38.39
CA PRO A 535 10.98 -10.09 -37.84
C PRO A 535 12.27 -9.59 -37.15
N ALA A 536 12.77 -8.39 -37.47
CA ALA A 536 13.92 -7.80 -36.79
C ALA A 536 13.66 -7.55 -35.30
N HIS A 537 12.41 -7.30 -34.90
CA HIS A 537 11.99 -7.16 -33.50
C HIS A 537 11.56 -8.49 -32.87
N ARG A 538 11.61 -9.61 -33.60
CA ARG A 538 10.96 -10.89 -33.24
C ARG A 538 9.48 -10.73 -32.90
N GLY A 539 8.79 -9.87 -33.66
CA GLY A 539 7.39 -9.56 -33.45
C GLY A 539 6.49 -10.75 -33.71
N TYR A 540 5.51 -10.98 -32.83
CA TYR A 540 4.61 -12.13 -32.90
C TYR A 540 3.72 -12.18 -34.15
N LEU A 541 3.54 -11.06 -34.88
CA LEU A 541 2.82 -11.00 -36.16
C LEU A 541 3.72 -11.27 -37.38
N SER A 542 5.04 -11.44 -37.20
CA SER A 542 5.99 -11.60 -38.32
C SER A 542 5.77 -12.86 -39.16
N HIS A 543 5.11 -13.89 -38.62
CA HIS A 543 4.67 -15.08 -39.36
C HIS A 543 3.64 -14.77 -40.47
N GLN A 544 3.06 -13.57 -40.49
CA GLN A 544 2.10 -13.12 -41.51
C GLN A 544 2.78 -12.47 -42.74
N LEU A 545 4.10 -12.27 -42.71
CA LEU A 545 4.86 -11.75 -43.85
C LEU A 545 5.30 -12.86 -44.78
N ALA A 546 5.15 -12.64 -46.09
CA ALA A 546 5.86 -13.45 -47.08
C ALA A 546 7.38 -13.13 -47.07
N PRO A 547 8.27 -14.09 -47.41
CA PRO A 547 9.69 -13.82 -47.56
C PRO A 547 9.96 -12.69 -48.57
N GLY A 548 10.65 -11.63 -48.13
CA GLY A 548 10.94 -10.44 -48.94
C GLY A 548 9.83 -9.37 -48.92
N GLU A 549 8.72 -9.59 -48.21
CA GLU A 549 7.69 -8.57 -47.99
C GLU A 549 8.15 -7.54 -46.95
N SER A 550 7.73 -6.28 -47.12
CA SER A 550 7.97 -5.20 -46.16
C SER A 550 7.06 -5.34 -44.93
N PRO A 551 7.57 -5.18 -43.69
CA PRO A 551 6.73 -5.06 -42.49
C PRO A 551 5.74 -3.89 -42.56
N SER A 552 6.05 -2.82 -43.29
CA SER A 552 5.19 -1.65 -43.40
C SER A 552 3.87 -1.95 -44.11
N LEU A 553 2.77 -1.41 -43.58
CA LEU A 553 1.44 -1.47 -44.18
C LEU A 553 1.29 -0.52 -45.40
N TYR A 554 2.31 0.29 -45.70
CA TYR A 554 2.29 1.29 -46.77
C TYR A 554 3.51 1.18 -47.69
N PHE A 555 4.72 1.14 -47.14
CA PHE A 555 5.94 1.08 -47.93
C PHE A 555 6.23 -0.36 -48.37
N ARG A 556 6.50 -0.56 -49.66
CA ARG A 556 6.89 -1.85 -50.25
C ARG A 556 8.38 -1.85 -50.56
N VAL A 557 9.02 -3.03 -50.55
CA VAL A 557 10.39 -3.18 -51.04
C VAL A 557 10.39 -2.93 -52.55
N PRO A 558 11.20 -2.02 -53.09
CA PRO A 558 11.25 -1.78 -54.53
C PRO A 558 11.86 -3.00 -55.25
N GLY A 559 11.24 -3.40 -56.36
CA GLY A 559 11.78 -4.46 -57.21
C GLY A 559 13.09 -4.03 -57.89
N VAL A 560 14.00 -4.98 -58.07
CA VAL A 560 15.28 -4.75 -58.78
C VAL A 560 15.01 -4.65 -60.29
N HIS A 561 14.64 -3.46 -60.75
CA HIS A 561 14.55 -3.18 -62.19
C HIS A 561 15.96 -2.98 -62.77
N LYS A 562 16.38 -3.88 -63.67
CA LYS A 562 17.54 -3.62 -64.55
C LYS A 562 17.18 -2.47 -65.49
N ILE A 563 17.66 -1.26 -65.18
CA ILE A 563 17.59 -0.12 -66.10
C ILE A 563 18.43 -0.47 -67.33
N LYS A 564 17.78 -0.78 -68.46
CA LYS A 564 18.45 -0.75 -69.77
C LYS A 564 18.70 0.71 -70.11
N SER A 565 19.93 1.17 -69.93
CA SER A 565 20.36 2.49 -70.41
C SER A 565 20.50 2.44 -71.93
N GLU A 566 19.43 2.71 -72.66
CA GLU A 566 19.52 3.06 -74.07
C GLU A 566 20.21 4.42 -74.20
N VAL A 567 21.51 4.40 -74.46
CA VAL A 567 22.30 5.60 -74.74
C VAL A 567 21.87 6.16 -76.09
N LYS A 568 20.90 7.06 -76.06
CA LYS A 568 20.44 7.81 -77.23
C LYS A 568 21.57 8.74 -77.67
N LYS A 569 22.28 8.37 -78.74
CA LYS A 569 23.26 9.26 -79.40
C LYS A 569 22.53 10.46 -80.00
N GLU A 570 22.47 11.57 -79.28
CA GLU A 570 22.18 12.86 -79.88
C GLU A 570 23.35 13.26 -80.78
N LYS A 571 23.04 13.63 -82.03
CA LYS A 571 24.03 14.21 -82.93
C LYS A 571 24.31 15.63 -82.47
N ALA A 572 25.56 15.95 -82.17
CA ALA A 572 25.98 17.33 -82.01
C ALA A 572 25.68 18.10 -83.30
N ALA A 573 24.84 19.14 -83.19
CA ALA A 573 24.74 20.17 -84.21
C ALA A 573 25.88 21.17 -83.98
N THR A 574 26.62 21.49 -85.03
CA THR A 574 27.73 22.44 -84.99
C THR A 574 27.19 23.86 -84.83
N GLU A 575 27.50 24.53 -83.73
CA GLU A 575 27.42 26.00 -83.68
C GLU A 575 28.70 26.58 -84.30
N GLU A 576 28.60 27.00 -85.55
CA GLU A 576 29.57 27.90 -86.18
C GLU A 576 29.08 29.35 -86.05
N THR A 577 29.93 30.24 -85.53
CA THR A 577 29.95 31.70 -85.78
C THR A 577 28.76 32.55 -85.25
N LEU A 578 28.87 33.86 -84.99
CA LEU A 578 29.96 34.83 -84.75
C LEU A 578 29.31 36.11 -84.15
N PHE A 579 30.14 36.95 -83.49
CA PHE A 579 29.83 38.30 -82.93
C PHE A 579 29.08 38.37 -81.60
#